data_AF-A0AAV4H3V0-F1
#
_entry.id   AF-A0AAV4H3V0-F1
#
_cell.length_a   1.000
_cell.length_b   1.000
_cell.length_c   1.000
_cell.angle_alpha   90.00
_cell.angle_beta   90.00
_cell.angle_gamma   90.00
#
_symmetry.space_group_name_H-M   'P 1'
#
loop_
_entity.id
_entity.type
_entity.pdbx_description
1 polymer ?
#
loop_
_entity_poly.entity_id
_entity_poly.type
_entity_poly.pdbx_seq_one_letter_code
_entity_poly.pdbx_strand_id
1 'polypeptide(L)'
;MKQPITAEQCLYTAGIAPPDIRRQTHGSTEKHKQETDLRHPLFDHSYPRARLKSRKSFRTVESVKPDQAASHHLEVWNTWDNTTNEAIQPPKQQLPSGRELQRKDLVTLNRAKAKVGMTASTLHKWKLRPNSECPCGNQNQTMDHILCECTEGPHCTDQDLRDCTDAAQAWITHWRDKI
;
A
#
# COMPACT_ATOMS: atom_id res chain seq x y z
N MET A 1 -4.54 0.95 19.75
CA MET A 1 -5.07 2.02 18.86
C MET A 1 -4.71 1.67 17.42
N LYS A 2 -5.65 1.35 16.52
CA LYS A 2 -5.37 1.24 15.07
C LYS A 2 -5.34 2.66 14.48
N GLN A 3 -4.22 3.01 13.83
CA GLN A 3 -3.94 4.32 13.21
C GLN A 3 -4.79 4.52 11.94
N PRO A 4 -5.04 5.77 11.51
CA PRO A 4 -5.65 6.05 10.20
C PRO A 4 -4.82 5.42 9.07
N ILE A 5 -5.45 5.20 7.90
CA ILE A 5 -4.74 4.70 6.71
C ILE A 5 -3.57 5.64 6.42
N THR A 6 -2.34 5.15 6.56
CA THR A 6 -1.17 5.94 6.20
C THR A 6 -1.12 6.08 4.68
N ALA A 7 -0.55 7.17 4.16
CA ALA A 7 -0.38 7.34 2.71
C ALA A 7 0.36 6.14 2.07
N GLU A 8 1.19 5.46 2.85
CA GLU A 8 1.90 4.24 2.48
C GLU A 8 0.95 3.05 2.26
N GLN A 9 -0.06 2.86 3.11
CA GLN A 9 -1.05 1.79 2.96
C GLN A 9 -1.89 1.94 1.68
N CYS A 10 -2.21 3.18 1.28
CA CYS A 10 -2.87 3.44 -0.01
C CYS A 10 -2.00 3.01 -1.19
N LEU A 11 -0.70 3.36 -1.16
CA LEU A 11 0.25 2.95 -2.20
C LEU A 11 0.39 1.42 -2.25
N TYR A 12 0.38 0.78 -1.08
CA TYR A 12 0.39 -0.68 -0.94
C TYR A 12 -0.79 -1.35 -1.64
N THR A 13 -2.01 -0.90 -1.35
CA THR A 13 -3.22 -1.44 -2.01
C THR A 13 -3.22 -1.20 -3.52
N ALA A 14 -2.52 -0.17 -4.00
CA ALA A 14 -2.38 0.15 -5.42
C ALA A 14 -1.24 -0.61 -6.13
N GLY A 15 -0.46 -1.43 -5.42
CA GLY A 15 0.71 -2.11 -6.00
C GLY A 15 1.87 -1.17 -6.33
N ILE A 16 1.99 -0.05 -5.62
CA ILE A 16 3.03 0.95 -5.82
C ILE A 16 3.96 0.95 -4.61
N ALA A 17 5.27 0.85 -4.87
CA ALA A 17 6.27 0.93 -3.81
C ALA A 17 6.22 2.28 -3.08
N PRO A 18 6.57 2.31 -1.78
CA PRO A 18 6.69 3.53 -1.00
C PRO A 18 7.57 4.58 -1.69
N PRO A 19 7.32 5.88 -1.46
CA PRO A 19 8.06 6.95 -2.13
C PRO A 19 9.56 6.90 -1.88
N ASP A 20 9.99 6.47 -0.69
CA ASP A 20 11.42 6.37 -0.35
C ASP A 20 12.16 5.36 -1.23
N ILE A 21 11.55 4.18 -1.45
CA ILE A 21 12.13 3.14 -2.31
C ILE A 21 12.24 3.62 -3.75
N ARG A 22 11.17 4.26 -4.26
CA ARG A 22 11.17 4.83 -5.62
C ARG A 22 12.24 5.91 -5.79
N ARG A 23 12.37 6.81 -4.81
CA ARG A 23 13.39 7.86 -4.81
C ARG A 23 14.79 7.29 -4.73
N GLN A 24 15.00 6.25 -3.91
CA GLN A 24 16.30 5.59 -3.78
C GLN A 24 16.72 4.96 -5.11
N THR A 25 15.87 4.17 -5.75
CA THR A 25 16.18 3.55 -7.05
C THR A 25 16.47 4.61 -8.11
N HIS A 26 15.67 5.69 -8.18
CA HIS A 26 15.93 6.78 -9.11
C HIS A 26 17.26 7.49 -8.82
N GLY A 27 17.59 7.69 -7.54
CA GLY A 27 18.88 8.25 -7.14
C GLY A 27 20.05 7.37 -7.59
N SER A 28 19.94 6.05 -7.41
CA SER A 28 20.97 5.08 -7.77
C SER A 28 21.18 4.95 -9.28
N THR A 29 20.11 5.02 -10.07
CA THR A 29 20.24 5.02 -11.54
C THR A 29 20.82 6.33 -12.06
N GLU A 30 20.45 7.46 -11.46
CA GLU A 30 21.05 8.76 -11.80
C GLU A 30 22.52 8.82 -11.41
N LYS A 31 22.88 8.23 -10.26
CA LYS A 31 24.26 8.08 -9.81
C LYS A 31 25.09 7.28 -10.81
N HIS A 32 24.53 6.22 -11.37
CA HIS A 32 25.18 5.46 -12.44
C HIS A 32 25.44 6.32 -13.69
N LYS A 33 24.47 7.14 -14.11
CA LYS A 33 24.69 8.08 -15.25
C LYS A 33 25.78 9.09 -14.93
N GLN A 34 25.80 9.64 -13.72
CA GLN A 34 26.84 10.56 -13.28
C GLN A 34 28.26 9.96 -13.38
N GLU A 35 28.41 8.67 -13.13
CA GLU A 35 29.71 7.98 -13.15
C GLU A 35 30.12 7.49 -14.54
N THR A 36 29.18 7.34 -15.48
CA THR A 36 29.43 6.67 -16.77
C THR A 36 29.24 7.56 -17.99
N ASP A 37 28.36 8.56 -17.92
CA ASP A 37 28.03 9.43 -19.05
C ASP A 37 28.79 10.76 -18.96
N LEU A 38 29.70 10.97 -19.91
CA LEU A 38 30.47 12.20 -20.10
C LEU A 38 29.59 13.46 -20.27
N ARG A 39 28.34 13.31 -20.72
CA ARG A 39 27.40 14.42 -20.94
C ARG A 39 26.67 14.81 -19.66
N HIS A 40 26.77 13.99 -18.62
CA HIS A 40 26.08 14.26 -17.36
C HIS A 40 26.69 15.51 -16.69
N PRO A 41 25.90 16.49 -16.24
CA PRO A 41 26.42 17.75 -15.68
C PRO A 41 27.34 17.59 -14.48
N LEU A 42 27.23 16.46 -13.78
CA LEU A 42 28.04 16.10 -12.61
C LEU A 42 29.12 15.05 -12.91
N PHE A 43 29.38 14.73 -14.18
CA PHE A 43 30.48 13.82 -14.55
C PHE A 43 31.81 14.38 -14.04
N ASP A 44 32.63 13.52 -13.41
CA ASP A 44 33.88 13.90 -12.73
C ASP A 44 33.77 15.07 -11.73
N HIS A 45 32.57 15.34 -11.20
CA HIS A 45 32.39 16.42 -10.26
C HIS A 45 33.15 16.18 -8.94
N SER A 46 34.03 17.11 -8.57
CA SER A 46 34.75 17.08 -7.31
C SER A 46 33.84 17.56 -6.17
N TYR A 47 33.43 16.65 -5.29
CA TYR A 47 32.60 17.00 -4.15
C TYR A 47 33.44 17.64 -3.03
N PRO A 48 32.98 18.76 -2.42
CA PRO A 48 33.64 19.30 -1.25
C PRO A 48 33.57 18.30 -0.07
N ARG A 49 34.42 18.52 0.93
CA ARG A 49 34.42 17.70 2.14
C ARG A 49 33.07 17.79 2.82
N ALA A 50 32.50 16.63 3.18
CA ALA A 50 31.23 16.59 3.88
C ALA A 50 31.34 17.32 5.23
N ARG A 51 30.41 18.25 5.49
CA ARG A 51 30.40 19.04 6.73
C ARG A 51 30.06 18.19 7.96
N LEU A 52 29.16 17.22 7.80
CA LEU A 52 28.66 16.34 8.87
C LEU A 52 28.51 14.91 8.35
N LYS A 53 28.96 13.92 9.13
CA LYS A 53 28.84 12.48 8.78
C LYS A 53 27.39 12.01 8.66
N SER A 54 26.45 12.63 9.38
CA SER A 54 25.03 12.25 9.37
C SER A 54 24.27 12.72 8.13
N ARG A 55 24.78 13.72 7.41
CA ARG A 55 24.10 14.25 6.22
C ARG A 55 24.41 13.38 5.01
N LYS A 56 23.47 12.50 4.68
CA LYS A 56 23.47 11.76 3.40
C LYS A 56 23.15 12.72 2.27
N SER A 57 23.96 12.70 1.22
CA SER A 57 23.79 13.54 0.02
C SER A 57 23.84 12.64 -1.22
N PHE A 58 23.61 13.20 -2.40
CA PHE A 58 23.71 12.45 -3.65
C PHE A 58 25.07 11.73 -3.80
N ARG A 59 26.14 12.27 -3.22
CA ARG A 59 27.47 11.64 -3.18
C ARG A 59 27.47 10.26 -2.52
N THR A 60 26.64 10.05 -1.50
CA THR A 60 26.62 8.80 -0.71
C THR A 60 25.66 7.76 -1.26
N VAL A 61 24.99 8.05 -2.38
CA VAL A 61 24.12 7.09 -3.07
C VAL A 61 24.99 6.10 -3.82
N GLU A 62 24.67 4.81 -3.71
CA GLU A 62 25.32 3.74 -4.46
C GLU A 62 24.75 3.67 -5.88
N SER A 63 25.62 3.49 -6.87
CA SER A 63 25.20 3.39 -8.27
C SER A 63 24.59 2.02 -8.56
N VAL A 64 23.48 2.03 -9.29
CA VAL A 64 22.81 0.83 -9.79
C VAL A 64 22.66 0.97 -11.29
N LYS A 65 23.08 -0.05 -12.03
CA LYS A 65 22.96 -0.03 -13.49
C LYS A 65 21.48 -0.02 -13.91
N PRO A 66 21.10 0.69 -14.99
CA PRO A 66 19.71 0.79 -15.43
C PRO A 66 19.03 -0.56 -15.70
N ASP A 67 19.76 -1.54 -16.21
CA ASP A 67 19.29 -2.92 -16.46
C ASP A 67 18.96 -3.68 -15.16
N GLN A 68 19.61 -3.33 -14.06
CA GLN A 68 19.39 -3.96 -12.74
C GLN A 68 18.42 -3.18 -11.85
N ALA A 69 18.01 -1.98 -12.26
CA ALA A 69 17.21 -1.07 -11.45
C ALA A 69 15.87 -1.66 -11.00
N ALA A 70 15.20 -2.42 -11.88
CA ALA A 70 13.92 -3.06 -11.56
C ALA A 70 14.07 -4.15 -10.50
N SER A 71 15.09 -5.00 -10.63
CA SER A 71 15.39 -6.07 -9.67
C SER A 71 15.81 -5.50 -8.32
N HIS A 72 16.71 -4.51 -8.31
CA HIS A 72 17.12 -3.82 -7.09
C HIS A 72 15.93 -3.14 -6.39
N HIS A 73 15.06 -2.47 -7.15
CA HIS A 73 13.84 -1.88 -6.60
C HIS A 73 12.95 -2.92 -5.91
N LEU A 74 12.74 -4.07 -6.55
CA LEU A 74 11.94 -5.15 -5.96
C LEU A 74 12.60 -5.76 -4.73
N GLU A 75 13.92 -5.94 -4.71
CA GLU A 75 14.66 -6.46 -3.56
C GLU A 75 14.57 -5.52 -2.35
N VAL A 76 14.80 -4.21 -2.57
CA VAL A 76 14.64 -3.19 -1.52
C VAL A 76 13.20 -3.14 -1.03
N TRP A 77 12.21 -3.29 -1.93
CA TRP A 77 10.81 -3.35 -1.52
C TRP A 77 10.47 -4.58 -0.69
N ASN A 78 10.92 -5.78 -1.10
CA ASN A 78 10.69 -7.01 -0.34
C ASN A 78 11.35 -6.97 1.05
N THR A 79 12.54 -6.39 1.17
CA THR A 79 13.23 -6.27 2.47
C THR A 79 12.63 -5.20 3.38
N TRP A 80 12.07 -4.14 2.79
CA TRP A 80 11.36 -3.10 3.53
C TRP A 80 9.97 -3.55 4.01
N ASP A 81 9.32 -4.42 3.23
CA ASP A 81 7.97 -4.87 3.53
C ASP A 81 7.89 -5.73 4.80
N ASN A 82 7.08 -5.30 5.75
CA ASN A 82 6.75 -6.03 6.98
C ASN A 82 5.23 -6.26 7.10
N THR A 83 4.51 -6.18 5.98
CA THR A 83 3.05 -6.28 5.96
C THR A 83 2.59 -7.70 6.25
N THR A 84 1.81 -7.87 7.31
CA THR A 84 1.19 -9.15 7.70
C THR A 84 -0.21 -9.35 7.08
N ASN A 85 -0.70 -8.38 6.33
CA ASN A 85 -2.04 -8.38 5.77
C ASN A 85 -2.09 -9.17 4.46
N GLU A 86 -2.72 -10.34 4.50
CA GLU A 86 -2.86 -11.24 3.36
C GLU A 86 -3.82 -10.71 2.29
N ALA A 87 -4.68 -9.73 2.58
CA ALA A 87 -5.53 -9.13 1.57
C ALA A 87 -4.76 -8.24 0.58
N ILE A 88 -3.52 -7.88 0.93
CA ILE A 88 -2.64 -7.08 0.08
C ILE A 88 -1.68 -8.01 -0.66
N GLN A 89 -1.46 -7.73 -1.94
CA GLN A 89 -0.50 -8.46 -2.75
C GLN A 89 0.94 -8.19 -2.25
N PRO A 90 1.82 -9.20 -2.25
CA PRO A 90 3.23 -8.98 -1.95
C PRO A 90 3.87 -8.01 -2.95
N PRO A 91 5.03 -7.40 -2.62
CA PRO A 91 5.77 -6.48 -3.48
C PRO A 91 5.89 -7.00 -4.91
N LYS A 92 5.11 -6.38 -5.82
CA LYS A 92 5.07 -6.73 -7.23
C LYS A 92 4.85 -5.46 -8.04
N GLN A 93 5.67 -5.25 -9.07
CA GLN A 93 5.51 -4.13 -10.00
C GLN A 93 4.39 -4.41 -11.02
N GLN A 94 3.20 -4.70 -10.53
CA GLN A 94 2.02 -4.96 -11.36
C GLN A 94 0.79 -4.33 -10.72
N LEU A 95 -0.13 -3.86 -11.57
CA LEU A 95 -1.40 -3.35 -11.11
C LEU A 95 -2.18 -4.47 -10.39
N PRO A 96 -2.81 -4.17 -9.25
CA PRO A 96 -3.57 -5.15 -8.48
C PRO A 96 -4.80 -5.64 -9.23
N SER A 97 -5.28 -6.82 -8.85
CA SER A 97 -6.59 -7.32 -9.27
C SER A 97 -7.70 -6.35 -8.83
N GLY A 98 -8.73 -6.23 -9.66
CA GLY A 98 -9.85 -5.31 -9.45
C GLY A 98 -9.63 -3.89 -10.00
N ARG A 99 -8.51 -3.60 -10.69
CA ARG A 99 -8.23 -2.27 -11.27
C ARG A 99 -9.29 -1.78 -12.27
N GLU A 100 -10.02 -2.70 -12.90
CA GLU A 100 -11.07 -2.41 -13.88
C GLU A 100 -12.41 -2.06 -13.21
N LEU A 101 -12.51 -2.20 -11.89
CA LEU A 101 -13.71 -1.85 -11.13
C LEU A 101 -13.99 -0.35 -11.20
N GLN A 102 -15.27 0.00 -11.13
CA GLN A 102 -15.66 1.39 -10.99
C GLN A 102 -15.14 1.98 -9.67
N ARG A 103 -14.97 3.30 -9.63
CA ARG A 103 -14.37 4.00 -8.48
C ARG A 103 -14.98 3.62 -7.13
N LYS A 104 -16.31 3.49 -7.03
CA LYS A 104 -17.00 3.13 -5.78
C LYS A 104 -16.61 1.73 -5.32
N ASP A 105 -16.62 0.77 -6.24
CA ASP A 105 -16.32 -0.62 -5.97
C ASP A 105 -14.83 -0.79 -5.63
N LEU A 106 -13.94 -0.08 -6.34
CA LEU A 106 -12.51 -0.03 -6.06
C LEU A 106 -12.20 0.57 -4.66
N VAL A 107 -12.88 1.65 -4.27
CA VAL A 107 -12.72 2.25 -2.94
C VAL A 107 -13.17 1.28 -1.86
N THR A 108 -14.28 0.58 -2.08
CA THR A 108 -14.82 -0.43 -1.17
C THR A 108 -13.86 -1.62 -1.03
N LEU A 109 -13.31 -2.11 -2.14
CA LEU A 109 -12.27 -3.13 -2.15
C LEU A 109 -11.03 -2.69 -1.38
N ASN A 110 -10.54 -1.46 -1.59
CA ASN A 110 -9.35 -0.96 -0.90
C ASN A 110 -9.60 -0.75 0.60
N ARG A 111 -10.81 -0.33 1.01
CA ARG A 111 -11.24 -0.30 2.41
C ARG A 111 -11.22 -1.68 3.05
N ALA A 112 -11.75 -2.67 2.35
CA ALA A 112 -11.70 -4.07 2.77
C ALA A 112 -10.27 -4.59 2.90
N LYS A 113 -9.43 -4.39 1.87
CA LYS A 113 -8.00 -4.75 1.89
C LYS A 113 -7.26 -4.08 3.05
N ALA A 114 -7.49 -2.80 3.29
CA ALA A 114 -6.86 -2.08 4.39
C ALA A 114 -7.45 -2.43 5.77
N LYS A 115 -8.55 -3.19 5.82
CA LYS A 115 -9.33 -3.46 7.04
C LYS A 115 -9.79 -2.19 7.75
N VAL A 116 -10.11 -1.15 6.97
CA VAL A 116 -10.59 0.16 7.45
C VAL A 116 -11.80 0.60 6.64
N GLY A 117 -12.90 0.93 7.32
CA GLY A 117 -14.12 1.43 6.69
C GLY A 117 -15.04 2.12 7.70
N MET A 118 -16.19 2.64 7.25
CA MET A 118 -17.20 3.26 8.11
C MET A 118 -18.04 2.23 8.88
N THR A 119 -17.38 1.33 9.60
CA THR A 119 -18.04 0.32 10.42
C THR A 119 -18.67 0.94 11.67
N ALA A 120 -19.67 0.29 12.27
CA ALA A 120 -20.29 0.80 13.50
C ALA A 120 -19.27 1.01 14.63
N SER A 121 -18.26 0.14 14.74
CA SER A 121 -17.15 0.35 15.70
C SER A 121 -16.36 1.64 15.44
N THR A 122 -16.09 1.96 14.18
CA THR A 122 -15.39 3.20 13.78
C THR A 122 -16.27 4.43 14.02
N LEU A 123 -17.54 4.36 13.66
CA LEU A 123 -18.51 5.45 13.86
C LEU A 123 -18.77 5.72 15.34
N HIS A 124 -18.86 4.69 16.17
CA HIS A 124 -18.96 4.82 17.63
C HIS A 124 -17.70 5.46 18.22
N LYS A 125 -16.51 5.02 17.77
CA LYS A 125 -15.23 5.65 18.16
C LYS A 125 -15.19 7.15 17.82
N TRP A 126 -15.81 7.56 16.73
CA TRP A 126 -15.93 8.97 16.32
C TRP A 126 -17.13 9.70 16.92
N LYS A 127 -17.90 9.05 17.82
CA LYS A 127 -19.12 9.61 18.45
C LYS A 127 -20.21 10.01 17.44
N LEU A 128 -20.21 9.39 16.25
CA LEU A 128 -21.25 9.57 15.22
C LEU A 128 -22.39 8.57 15.37
N ARG A 129 -22.21 7.55 16.22
CA ARG A 129 -23.21 6.53 16.54
C ARG A 129 -23.17 6.23 18.05
N PRO A 130 -24.31 5.94 18.70
CA PRO A 130 -24.34 5.65 20.14
C PRO A 130 -23.75 4.27 20.51
N ASN A 131 -23.76 3.29 19.60
CA ASN A 131 -23.24 1.94 19.84
C ASN A 131 -22.41 1.41 18.66
N SER A 132 -21.56 0.41 18.93
CA SER A 132 -20.72 -0.29 17.94
C SER A 132 -21.37 -1.56 17.36
N GLU A 133 -22.63 -1.80 17.68
CA GLU A 133 -23.34 -3.05 17.40
C GLU A 133 -23.70 -3.22 15.91
N CYS A 134 -23.53 -4.45 15.44
CA CYS A 134 -23.95 -4.88 14.11
C CYS A 134 -25.44 -5.23 14.11
N PRO A 135 -26.18 -4.97 13.01
CA PRO A 135 -27.57 -5.43 12.87
C PRO A 135 -27.76 -6.94 13.06
N CYS A 136 -26.73 -7.74 12.78
CA CYS A 136 -26.74 -9.20 13.00
C CYS A 136 -26.68 -9.60 14.48
N GLY A 137 -26.62 -8.65 15.42
CA GLY A 137 -26.52 -8.89 16.87
C GLY A 137 -25.10 -8.98 17.43
N ASN A 138 -24.05 -8.83 16.61
CA ASN A 138 -22.68 -8.76 17.13
C ASN A 138 -22.43 -7.43 17.87
N GLN A 139 -21.81 -7.49 19.04
CA GLN A 139 -21.49 -6.32 19.88
C GLN A 139 -20.57 -5.31 19.19
N ASN A 140 -19.67 -5.77 18.32
CA ASN A 140 -18.72 -4.92 17.64
C ASN A 140 -18.67 -5.23 16.14
N GLN A 141 -19.30 -4.39 15.34
CA GLN A 141 -19.16 -4.45 13.90
C GLN A 141 -17.77 -3.92 13.50
N THR A 142 -16.81 -4.82 13.30
CA THR A 142 -15.47 -4.53 12.73
C THR A 142 -15.42 -4.92 11.25
N MET A 143 -14.38 -4.50 10.53
CA MET A 143 -14.20 -4.94 9.14
C MET A 143 -14.01 -6.45 9.04
N ASP A 144 -13.26 -7.05 9.97
CA ASP A 144 -13.05 -8.50 10.01
C ASP A 144 -14.38 -9.25 10.24
N HIS A 145 -15.23 -8.72 11.12
CA HIS A 145 -16.57 -9.25 11.33
C HIS A 145 -17.43 -9.18 10.05
N ILE A 146 -17.47 -8.03 9.38
CA ILE A 146 -18.27 -7.85 8.15
C ILE A 146 -17.75 -8.74 7.00
N LEU A 147 -16.46 -9.02 6.96
CA LEU A 147 -15.85 -9.88 5.94
C LEU A 147 -16.15 -11.36 6.20
N CYS A 148 -15.99 -11.83 7.43
CA CYS A 148 -15.91 -13.26 7.70
C CYS A 148 -17.09 -13.84 8.49
N GLU A 149 -17.78 -13.04 9.31
CA GLU A 149 -18.67 -13.56 10.36
C GLU A 149 -20.11 -13.03 10.24
N CYS A 150 -20.33 -11.94 9.53
CA CYS A 150 -21.62 -11.26 9.48
C CYS A 150 -22.64 -12.06 8.65
N THR A 151 -23.75 -12.43 9.27
CA THR A 151 -24.84 -13.18 8.60
C THR A 151 -25.67 -12.34 7.64
N GLU A 152 -25.56 -11.01 7.69
CA GLU A 152 -26.31 -10.07 6.86
C GLU A 152 -25.74 -9.93 5.44
N GLY A 153 -24.49 -10.36 5.23
CA GLY A 153 -23.77 -10.19 3.98
C GLY A 153 -23.10 -11.48 3.52
N PRO A 154 -22.57 -11.49 2.29
CA PRO A 154 -21.76 -12.61 1.80
C PRO A 154 -20.44 -12.69 2.59
N HIS A 155 -19.85 -13.88 2.64
CA HIS A 155 -18.53 -14.11 3.22
C HIS A 155 -17.44 -13.83 2.20
N CYS A 156 -16.33 -13.22 2.63
CA CYS A 156 -15.18 -12.92 1.77
C CYS A 156 -13.88 -13.03 2.56
N THR A 157 -12.93 -13.81 2.03
CA THR A 157 -11.60 -14.01 2.64
C THR A 157 -10.59 -12.98 2.16
N ASP A 158 -9.44 -12.90 2.85
CA ASP A 158 -8.34 -12.03 2.42
C ASP A 158 -7.80 -12.40 1.04
N GLN A 159 -7.75 -13.70 0.71
CA GLN A 159 -7.35 -14.16 -0.61
C GLN A 159 -8.36 -13.74 -1.68
N ASP A 160 -9.67 -13.82 -1.38
CA ASP A 160 -10.72 -13.34 -2.28
C ASP A 160 -10.57 -11.84 -2.57
N LEU A 161 -10.29 -11.04 -1.53
CA LEU A 161 -10.02 -9.60 -1.68
C LEU A 161 -8.77 -9.36 -2.53
N ARG A 162 -7.68 -10.08 -2.27
CA ARG A 162 -6.42 -9.95 -3.01
C ARG A 162 -6.64 -10.18 -4.50
N ASP A 163 -7.30 -11.29 -4.85
CA ASP A 163 -7.49 -11.73 -6.23
C ASP A 163 -8.73 -11.14 -6.90
N CYS A 164 -9.59 -10.47 -6.14
CA CYS A 164 -10.86 -9.89 -6.60
C CYS A 164 -11.78 -10.95 -7.24
N THR A 165 -11.96 -12.08 -6.55
CA THR A 165 -12.83 -13.19 -6.97
C THR A 165 -14.31 -12.78 -7.00
N ASP A 166 -15.18 -13.65 -7.52
CA ASP A 166 -16.63 -13.42 -7.55
C ASP A 166 -17.21 -13.21 -6.13
N ALA A 167 -16.64 -13.87 -5.11
CA ALA A 167 -17.01 -13.66 -3.72
C ALA A 167 -16.70 -12.24 -3.25
N ALA A 168 -15.52 -11.70 -3.61
CA ALA A 168 -15.17 -10.32 -3.33
C ALA A 168 -16.09 -9.33 -4.07
N GLN A 169 -16.44 -9.60 -5.32
CA GLN A 169 -17.37 -8.75 -6.08
C GLN A 169 -18.78 -8.73 -5.48
N ALA A 170 -19.28 -9.89 -5.05
CA ALA A 170 -20.57 -9.98 -4.34
C ALA A 170 -20.53 -9.20 -3.01
N TRP A 171 -19.43 -9.31 -2.27
CA TRP A 171 -19.22 -8.58 -1.03
C TRP A 171 -19.18 -7.06 -1.25
N ILE A 172 -18.39 -6.61 -2.23
CA ILE A 172 -18.30 -5.19 -2.59
C ILE A 172 -19.68 -4.66 -2.95
N THR A 173 -20.42 -5.36 -3.81
CA THR A 173 -21.74 -4.93 -4.25
C THR A 173 -22.72 -4.80 -3.08
N HIS A 174 -22.65 -5.72 -2.10
CA HIS A 174 -23.50 -5.68 -0.92
C HIS A 174 -23.15 -4.52 0.03
N TRP A 175 -21.86 -4.25 0.23
CA TRP A 175 -21.37 -3.34 1.28
C TRP A 175 -21.01 -1.93 0.81
N ARG A 176 -20.82 -1.68 -0.49
CA ARG A 176 -20.30 -0.40 -1.03
C ARG A 176 -21.02 0.87 -0.60
N ASP A 177 -22.32 0.78 -0.30
CA ASP A 177 -23.14 1.93 0.13
C ASP A 177 -23.28 2.00 1.67
N LYS A 178 -22.71 1.03 2.40
CA LYS A 178 -22.83 0.87 3.86
C LYS A 178 -21.51 1.12 4.62
N ILE A 179 -20.35 1.04 3.96
CA ILE A 179 -19.00 1.16 4.57
C ILE A 179 -18.11 2.19 3.88
#